data_AF-A0A536YBR5-F1
#
_entry.id   AF-A0A536YBR5-F1
#
_cell.length_a   1.000
_cell.length_b   1.000
_cell.length_c   1.000
_cell.angle_alpha   90.00
_cell.angle_beta   90.00
_cell.angle_gamma   90.00
#
_symmetry.space_group_name_H-M   'P 1'
#
loop_
_entity.id
_entity.type
_entity.pdbx_description
1 polymer ?
#
loop_
_entity_poly.entity_id
_entity_poly.type
_entity_poly.pdbx_seq_one_letter_code
_entity_poly.pdbx_strand_id
1 'polypeptide(L)'
;SGRIVQPDVVLERKPDVMIASWCGKKFRPERVRARPGWDTVPAVRDDELHEVKSAEILQPGPAALTDGVQRLHQIIATWTQKRGVRS
;
A
#
# COMPACT_ATOMS: atom_id res chain seq x y z
N SER A 1 13.02 17.52 -5.14
CA SER A 1 12.07 17.13 -6.21
C SER A 1 11.94 15.61 -6.17
N GLY A 2 10.73 15.02 -6.28
CA GLY A 2 10.50 13.58 -6.02
C GLY A 2 9.19 13.24 -5.29
N ARG A 3 8.28 14.22 -5.13
CA ARG A 3 6.99 14.02 -4.45
C ARG A 3 5.94 13.30 -5.30
N ILE A 4 6.14 13.24 -6.61
CA ILE A 4 5.21 12.63 -7.57
C ILE A 4 6.03 11.66 -8.42
N VAL A 5 5.61 10.39 -8.39
CA VAL A 5 6.20 9.31 -9.18
C VAL A 5 5.32 9.09 -10.40
N GLN A 6 5.93 8.94 -11.58
CA GLN A 6 5.20 8.67 -12.80
C GLN A 6 4.64 7.23 -12.79
N PRO A 7 3.46 6.97 -13.39
CA PRO A 7 2.82 5.65 -13.34
C PRO A 7 3.65 4.50 -13.91
N ASP A 8 4.43 4.75 -14.95
CA ASP A 8 5.38 3.83 -15.59
C ASP A 8 6.41 3.26 -14.62
N VAL A 9 6.97 4.09 -13.73
CA VAL A 9 7.91 3.64 -12.69
C VAL A 9 7.27 2.58 -11.78
N VAL A 10 5.97 2.70 -11.48
CA VAL A 10 5.26 1.71 -10.66
C VAL A 10 5.04 0.41 -11.44
N LEU A 11 4.68 0.51 -12.73
CA LEU A 11 4.51 -0.64 -13.62
C LEU A 11 5.83 -1.42 -13.78
N GLU A 12 6.96 -0.72 -13.87
CA GLU A 12 8.29 -1.33 -13.97
C GLU A 12 8.72 -1.98 -12.65
N ARG A 13 8.48 -1.32 -11.52
CA ARG A 13 8.87 -1.81 -10.19
C ARG A 13 8.04 -3.00 -9.71
N LYS A 14 6.83 -3.19 -10.25
CA LYS A 14 5.92 -4.31 -9.95
C LYS A 14 5.78 -4.60 -8.44
N PRO A 15 5.33 -3.63 -7.62
CA PRO A 15 5.20 -3.85 -6.19
C PRO A 15 4.22 -4.99 -5.87
N ASP A 16 4.53 -5.77 -4.84
CA ASP A 16 3.67 -6.83 -4.32
C ASP A 16 2.59 -6.33 -3.35
N VAL A 17 2.85 -5.21 -2.69
CA VAL A 17 1.92 -4.57 -1.74
C VAL A 17 1.95 -3.06 -1.97
N MET A 18 0.78 -2.42 -1.97
CA MET A 18 0.67 -0.96 -1.97
C MET A 18 -0.04 -0.48 -0.71
N ILE A 19 0.57 0.50 -0.03
CA ILE A 19 0.02 1.12 1.17
C ILE A 19 -0.25 2.59 0.87
N ALA A 20 -1.48 3.03 1.05
CA ALA A 20 -1.92 4.40 0.85
C ALA A 20 -2.27 5.05 2.19
N SER A 21 -1.64 6.19 2.47
CA SER A 21 -1.93 7.02 3.64
C SER A 21 -2.10 8.47 3.20
N TRP A 22 -3.35 8.94 3.20
CA TRP A 22 -3.72 10.28 2.75
C TRP A 22 -4.34 11.08 3.89
N CYS A 23 -3.87 12.32 4.10
CA CYS A 23 -4.48 13.23 5.07
C CYS A 23 -5.80 13.79 4.52
N GLY A 24 -6.89 13.62 5.28
CA GLY A 24 -8.19 14.23 4.96
C GLY A 24 -8.91 13.67 3.73
N LYS A 25 -8.43 12.57 3.13
CA LYS A 25 -9.06 11.94 1.97
C LYS A 25 -9.05 10.42 2.07
N LYS A 26 -10.19 9.79 1.82
CA LYS A 26 -10.32 8.33 1.76
C LYS A 26 -9.54 7.77 0.56
N PHE A 27 -8.79 6.70 0.79
CA PHE A 27 -8.19 5.91 -0.27
C PHE A 27 -9.28 5.29 -1.16
N ARG A 28 -9.06 5.36 -2.48
CA ARG A 28 -9.98 4.88 -3.51
C ARG A 28 -9.28 3.80 -4.33
N PRO A 29 -9.17 2.55 -3.82
CA PRO A 29 -8.44 1.50 -4.50
C PRO A 29 -9.04 1.17 -5.87
N GLU A 30 -10.34 1.37 -6.07
CA GLU A 30 -11.00 1.22 -7.37
C GLU A 30 -10.40 2.13 -8.45
N ARG A 31 -9.91 3.32 -8.09
CA ARG A 31 -9.23 4.22 -9.02
C ARG A 31 -7.82 3.77 -9.38
N VAL A 32 -7.20 2.94 -8.54
CA VAL A 32 -5.91 2.31 -8.84
C VAL A 32 -6.15 1.14 -9.78
N ARG A 33 -7.13 0.28 -9.48
CA ARG A 33 -7.51 -0.87 -10.32
C ARG A 33 -7.97 -0.46 -11.72
N ALA A 34 -8.65 0.68 -11.86
CA ALA A 34 -9.14 1.17 -13.14
C ALA A 34 -8.05 1.73 -14.09
N ARG A 35 -6.78 1.78 -13.67
CA ARG A 35 -5.71 2.32 -14.51
C ARG A 35 -5.35 1.31 -15.60
N PRO A 36 -5.26 1.72 -16.87
CA PRO A 36 -4.88 0.81 -17.96
C PRO A 36 -3.53 0.13 -17.70
N GLY A 37 -3.48 -1.20 -17.85
CA GLY A 37 -2.29 -2.03 -17.68
C GLY A 37 -1.87 -2.29 -16.23
N TRP A 38 -2.53 -1.67 -15.24
CA TRP A 38 -2.18 -1.85 -13.82
C TRP A 38 -2.65 -3.19 -13.24
N ASP A 39 -3.54 -3.89 -13.94
CA ASP A 39 -3.93 -5.28 -13.64
C ASP A 39 -2.73 -6.25 -13.67
N THR A 40 -1.63 -5.87 -14.32
CA THR A 40 -0.37 -6.63 -14.33
C THR A 40 0.51 -6.41 -13.10
N VAL A 41 0.21 -5.40 -12.28
CA VAL A 41 0.94 -5.11 -11.04
C VAL A 41 0.51 -6.10 -9.96
N PRO A 42 1.43 -6.84 -9.31
CA PRO A 42 1.06 -7.89 -8.35
C PRO A 42 0.15 -7.39 -7.23
N ALA A 43 0.42 -6.20 -6.66
CA ALA A 43 -0.43 -5.62 -5.63
C ALA A 43 -1.88 -5.33 -6.11
N VAL A 44 -2.09 -5.01 -7.38
CA VAL A 44 -3.40 -4.75 -7.95
C VAL A 44 -4.11 -6.07 -8.26
N ARG A 45 -3.39 -6.99 -8.92
CA ARG A 45 -3.88 -8.33 -9.29
C ARG A 45 -4.33 -9.15 -8.08
N ASP A 46 -3.53 -9.13 -7.02
CA ASP A 46 -3.72 -9.95 -5.82
C ASP A 46 -4.58 -9.24 -4.74
N ASP A 47 -5.11 -8.05 -5.06
CA ASP A 47 -5.90 -7.20 -4.16
C ASP A 47 -5.18 -6.77 -2.87
N GLU A 48 -3.87 -6.56 -2.95
CA GLU A 48 -3.00 -6.12 -1.85
C GLU A 48 -2.83 -4.59 -1.84
N LEU A 49 -3.97 -3.89 -1.92
CA LEU A 49 -4.09 -2.42 -1.88
C LEU A 49 -4.67 -1.98 -0.53
N HIS A 50 -3.82 -1.47 0.36
CA HIS A 50 -4.17 -1.21 1.76
C HIS A 50 -4.25 0.28 2.09
N GLU A 51 -5.29 0.67 2.82
CA GLU A 51 -5.35 1.99 3.46
C GLU A 51 -4.78 1.90 4.89
N VAL A 52 -3.88 2.85 5.22
CA VAL A 52 -3.47 3.14 6.60
C VAL A 52 -3.78 4.61 6.84
N LYS A 53 -4.55 4.94 7.88
CA LYS A 53 -4.96 6.32 8.10
C LYS A 53 -3.74 7.18 8.42
N SER A 54 -3.70 8.41 7.89
CA SER A 54 -2.60 9.35 8.17
C SER A 54 -2.43 9.63 9.66
N ALA A 55 -3.53 9.59 10.43
CA ALA A 55 -3.52 9.73 11.89
C ALA A 55 -2.80 8.59 12.62
N GLU A 56 -2.60 7.43 11.97
CA GLU A 56 -1.93 6.27 12.57
C GLU A 56 -0.43 6.25 12.28
N ILE A 57 0.02 6.82 11.15
CA ILE A 57 1.40 6.67 10.66
C ILE A 57 2.17 7.99 10.47
N LEU A 58 1.48 9.11 10.27
CA LEU A 58 2.12 10.41 9.97
C LEU A 58 2.13 11.36 11.17
N GLN A 59 1.79 10.89 12.38
CA GLN A 59 1.77 11.75 13.56
C GLN A 59 3.17 11.96 14.14
N PRO A 60 3.53 13.18 14.57
CA PRO A 60 4.72 13.40 15.37
C PRO A 60 4.45 12.92 16.80
N GLY A 61 4.90 11.71 17.15
CA GLY A 61 4.80 11.20 18.51
C GLY A 61 4.85 9.67 18.62
N PRO A 62 4.85 9.12 19.84
CA PRO A 62 5.00 7.68 20.08
C PRO A 62 3.95 6.83 19.36
N ALA A 63 2.71 7.31 19.22
CA ALA A 63 1.61 6.58 18.59
C ALA A 63 1.90 6.21 17.12
N ALA A 64 2.59 7.06 16.35
CA ALA A 64 2.99 6.70 14.97
C ALA A 64 4.09 5.63 14.95
N LEU A 65 4.94 5.61 15.99
CA LEU A 65 6.03 4.65 16.14
C LEU A 65 5.53 3.29 16.66
N THR A 66 4.41 3.25 17.39
CA THR A 66 3.81 2.00 17.89
C THR A 66 2.72 1.50 16.95
N ASP A 67 1.64 2.25 16.80
CA ASP A 67 0.40 1.74 16.21
C ASP A 67 0.52 1.70 14.68
N GLY A 68 1.09 2.75 14.09
CA GLY A 68 1.38 2.80 12.65
C GLY A 68 2.33 1.69 12.22
N VAL A 69 3.41 1.46 12.97
CA VAL A 69 4.38 0.38 12.69
C VAL A 69 3.75 -1.00 12.88
N GLN A 70 2.98 -1.21 13.94
CA GLN A 70 2.24 -2.47 14.15
C GLN A 70 1.27 -2.73 13.00
N ARG A 71 0.55 -1.72 12.53
CA ARG A 71 -0.38 -1.84 11.40
C ARG A 71 0.35 -2.22 10.11
N LEU A 72 1.48 -1.58 9.81
CA LEU A 72 2.32 -1.94 8.67
C LEU A 72 2.83 -3.37 8.77
N HIS A 73 3.34 -3.76 9.94
CA HIS A 73 3.83 -5.11 10.21
C HIS A 73 2.74 -6.14 9.97
N GLN A 74 1.52 -5.92 10.48
CA GLN A 74 0.38 -6.82 10.27
C GLN A 74 0.03 -6.99 8.78
N ILE A 75 0.03 -5.91 7.99
CA ILE A 75 -0.23 -5.96 6.55
C ILE A 75 0.81 -6.86 5.87
N ILE A 76 2.09 -6.60 6.12
CA ILE A 76 3.20 -7.32 5.50
C ILE A 76 3.20 -8.79 5.95
N ALA A 77 3.04 -9.06 7.25
CA ALA A 77 3.01 -10.42 7.79
C ALA A 77 1.86 -11.24 7.20
N THR A 78 0.67 -10.64 7.08
CA THR A 78 -0.50 -11.30 6.46
C THR A 78 -0.23 -11.62 4.99
N TRP A 79 0.31 -10.66 4.24
CA TRP A 79 0.68 -10.87 2.83
C TRP A 79 1.71 -12.01 2.69
N THR A 80 2.76 -12.01 3.52
CA THR A 80 3.80 -13.07 3.51
C THR A 80 3.19 -14.44 3.80
N GLN A 81 2.31 -14.56 4.80
CA GLN A 81 1.64 -15.81 5.15
C GLN A 81 0.79 -16.34 3.99
N LYS A 82 -0.01 -15.48 3.34
CA LYS A 82 -0.82 -15.87 2.16
C LYS A 82 0.04 -16.42 1.02
N ARG A 83 1.25 -15.88 0.82
CA ARG A 83 2.19 -16.37 -0.21
C ARG A 83 2.83 -17.70 0.16
N GLY A 84 3.22 -17.88 1.42
CA GLY A 84 3.76 -19.15 1.91
C GLY A 84 2.77 -20.33 1.79
N VAL A 85 1.47 -20.07 1.93
CA VAL A 85 0.41 -21.08 1.74
C VAL A 85 0.15 -21.41 0.25
N ARG A 86 0.56 -20.53 -0.66
CA ARG A 86 0.37 -20.68 -2.12
C ARG A 86 1.57 -21.29 -2.84
N SER A 87 2.64 -21.63 -2.12
CA SER A 87 3.90 -22.18 -2.66
C SER A 87 3.94 -23.70 -2.57
#